data_AF-A0A3M0YWK7-F1
#
_entry.id   AF-A0A3M0YWK7-F1
#
_cell.length_a   1.000
_cell.length_b   1.000
_cell.length_c   1.000
_cell.angle_alpha   90.00
_cell.angle_beta   90.00
_cell.angle_gamma   90.00
#
_symmetry.space_group_name_H-M   'P 1'
#
loop_
_entity.id
_entity.type
_entity.pdbx_description
1 polymer ?
#
loop_
_entity_poly.entity_id
_entity_poly.type
_entity_poly.pdbx_seq_one_letter_code
_entity_poly.pdbx_strand_id
1 'polypeptide(L)'
;MPRLNFTWWNLQNFFDTDDDPISHDFAYTPEEGWTTEAFEAKKANLAAILRDTHGDEAPDLVAVCEIEKDELLAELLQEAGLNELRVAFDDSGTSDLRGIDVAVAYNPNKLELVTKQSHVVHLRYRTRDIFELV
;
A
#
# COMPACT_ATOMS: atom_id res chain seq x y z
N MET A 1 -14.69 1.56 25.21
CA MET A 1 -13.68 2.07 24.26
C MET A 1 -14.24 1.90 22.86
N PRO A 2 -14.02 2.84 21.93
CA PRO A 2 -14.37 2.62 20.53
C PRO A 2 -13.61 1.40 20.01
N ARG A 3 -14.29 0.55 19.24
CA ARG A 3 -13.68 -0.57 18.52
C ARG A 3 -13.05 -0.02 17.24
N LEU A 4 -11.83 -0.45 16.94
CA LEU A 4 -11.14 -0.16 15.68
C LEU A 4 -10.91 -1.46 14.92
N ASN A 5 -11.29 -1.48 13.65
CA ASN A 5 -10.99 -2.58 12.74
C ASN A 5 -9.66 -2.30 12.03
N PHE A 6 -8.67 -3.16 12.26
CA PHE A 6 -7.32 -3.00 11.70
C PHE A 6 -7.00 -4.14 10.73
N THR A 7 -6.47 -3.78 9.56
CA THR A 7 -5.96 -4.72 8.56
C THR A 7 -4.47 -4.44 8.32
N TRP A 8 -3.63 -5.46 8.45
CA TRP A 8 -2.25 -5.44 7.99
C TRP A 8 -2.04 -6.49 6.90
N TRP A 9 -1.50 -6.10 5.74
CA TRP A 9 -1.46 -7.00 4.59
C TRP A 9 -0.24 -6.81 3.69
N ASN A 10 0.45 -7.91 3.40
CA ASN A 10 1.45 -7.99 2.34
C ASN A 10 0.76 -8.23 0.98
N LEU A 11 0.94 -7.32 0.02
CA LEU A 11 0.27 -7.35 -1.29
C LEU A 11 1.01 -8.16 -2.37
N GLN A 12 2.11 -8.82 -2.00
CA GLN A 12 2.97 -9.62 -2.88
C GLN A 12 3.43 -8.85 -4.12
N ASN A 13 4.12 -7.73 -3.93
CA ASN A 13 4.54 -6.76 -4.95
C ASN A 13 3.36 -6.24 -5.80
N PHE A 14 2.69 -5.22 -5.28
CA PHE A 14 1.70 -4.45 -6.01
C PHE A 14 2.38 -3.24 -6.66
N PHE A 15 2.86 -3.47 -7.87
CA PHE A 15 3.48 -2.47 -8.74
C PHE A 15 2.50 -2.05 -9.82
N ASP A 16 2.64 -0.84 -10.35
CA ASP A 16 1.89 -0.44 -11.53
C ASP A 16 2.50 -1.06 -12.80
N THR A 17 2.08 -0.55 -13.96
CA THR A 17 2.61 -0.97 -15.26
C THR A 17 3.49 0.09 -15.91
N ASP A 18 3.89 1.12 -15.16
CA ASP A 18 4.83 2.11 -15.66
C ASP A 18 6.22 1.47 -15.76
N ASP A 19 6.92 1.77 -16.85
CA ASP A 19 8.25 1.23 -17.15
C ASP A 19 9.30 1.90 -16.25
N ASP A 20 9.48 1.36 -15.05
CA ASP A 20 10.57 1.71 -14.13
C ASP A 20 11.61 0.57 -14.03
N PRO A 21 12.92 0.86 -14.03
CA PRO A 21 14.00 -0.14 -13.96
C PRO A 21 13.88 -1.14 -12.81
N ILE A 22 13.27 -0.75 -11.70
CA ILE A 22 13.10 -1.59 -10.52
C ILE A 22 12.08 -2.69 -10.78
N SER A 23 10.92 -2.35 -11.35
CA SER A 23 9.87 -3.33 -11.68
C SER A 23 10.40 -4.41 -12.63
N HIS A 24 11.27 -4.02 -13.57
CA HIS A 24 11.93 -4.91 -14.51
C HIS A 24 12.86 -5.92 -13.83
N ASP A 25 13.62 -5.50 -12.82
CA ASP A 25 14.48 -6.42 -12.04
C ASP A 25 13.67 -7.52 -11.31
N PHE A 26 12.37 -7.30 -11.10
CA PHE A 26 11.44 -8.26 -10.50
C PHE A 26 10.57 -9.01 -11.51
N ALA A 27 10.82 -8.89 -12.82
CA ALA A 27 10.02 -9.50 -13.88
C ALA A 27 8.55 -9.01 -13.92
N TYR A 28 8.29 -7.77 -13.46
CA TYR A 28 7.00 -7.09 -13.63
C TYR A 28 6.97 -6.38 -14.98
N THR A 29 7.16 -7.14 -16.07
CA THR A 29 7.13 -6.61 -17.45
C THR A 29 6.06 -7.29 -18.30
N PRO A 30 5.58 -6.64 -19.39
CA PRO A 30 4.64 -7.26 -20.31
C PRO A 30 5.12 -8.59 -20.90
N GLU A 31 6.43 -8.74 -21.17
CA GLU A 31 7.04 -9.96 -21.70
C GLU A 31 6.93 -11.13 -20.73
N GLU A 32 6.97 -10.85 -19.43
CA GLU A 32 6.82 -11.81 -18.34
C GLU A 32 5.35 -11.98 -17.89
N GLY A 33 4.41 -11.35 -18.62
CA GLY A 33 2.98 -11.46 -18.40
C GLY A 33 2.38 -10.40 -17.48
N TRP A 34 3.17 -9.42 -17.03
CA TRP A 34 2.68 -8.27 -16.27
C TRP A 34 2.14 -7.19 -17.22
N THR A 35 0.94 -7.43 -17.75
CA THR A 35 0.22 -6.48 -18.60
C THR A 35 -0.75 -5.62 -17.79
N THR A 36 -1.30 -4.56 -18.38
CA THR A 36 -2.39 -3.76 -17.77
C THR A 36 -3.56 -4.66 -17.34
N GLU A 37 -3.92 -5.66 -18.14
CA GLU A 37 -4.98 -6.62 -17.77
C GLU A 37 -4.60 -7.45 -16.53
N ALA A 38 -3.34 -7.86 -16.39
CA ALA A 38 -2.86 -8.60 -15.23
C ALA A 38 -2.83 -7.71 -13.96
N PHE A 39 -2.38 -6.46 -14.09
CA PHE A 39 -2.43 -5.46 -13.03
C PHE A 39 -3.85 -5.20 -12.56
N GLU A 40 -4.78 -4.90 -13.48
CA GLU A 40 -6.19 -4.64 -13.15
C GLU A 40 -6.85 -5.87 -12.51
N ALA A 41 -6.55 -7.07 -13.00
CA ALA A 41 -7.03 -8.31 -12.38
C ALA A 41 -6.49 -8.48 -10.96
N LYS A 42 -5.20 -8.18 -10.71
CA LYS A 42 -4.62 -8.20 -9.37
C LYS A 42 -5.29 -7.17 -8.46
N LYS A 43 -5.41 -5.92 -8.91
CA LYS A 43 -6.06 -4.83 -8.16
C LYS A 43 -7.49 -5.19 -7.76
N ALA A 44 -8.30 -5.69 -8.70
CA ALA A 44 -9.67 -6.13 -8.43
C ALA A 44 -9.75 -7.28 -7.42
N ASN A 45 -8.85 -8.27 -7.52
CA ASN A 45 -8.77 -9.36 -6.54
C ASN A 45 -8.38 -8.86 -5.14
N LEU A 46 -7.40 -7.96 -5.07
CA LEU A 46 -6.97 -7.37 -3.80
C LEU A 46 -8.11 -6.55 -3.16
N ALA A 47 -8.79 -5.73 -3.96
CA ALA A 47 -9.90 -4.89 -3.55
C ALA A 47 -11.08 -5.69 -3.00
N ALA A 48 -11.43 -6.81 -3.66
CA ALA A 48 -12.49 -7.70 -3.19
C ALA A 48 -12.20 -8.26 -1.79
N ILE A 49 -10.97 -8.71 -1.55
CA ILE A 49 -10.55 -9.23 -0.23
C ILE A 49 -10.54 -8.11 0.81
N LEU A 50 -10.01 -6.93 0.45
CA LEU A 50 -9.90 -5.80 1.36
C LEU A 50 -11.28 -5.35 1.86
N ARG A 51 -12.26 -5.25 0.95
CA ARG A 51 -13.66 -4.94 1.27
C ARG A 51 -14.26 -5.97 2.24
N ASP A 52 -13.98 -7.25 2.03
CA ASP A 52 -14.63 -8.33 2.78
C ASP A 52 -13.91 -8.65 4.11
N THR A 53 -12.78 -7.98 4.42
CA THR A 53 -11.90 -8.32 5.56
C THR A 53 -12.60 -8.22 6.93
N HIS A 54 -13.57 -7.32 7.09
CA HIS A 54 -14.31 -7.12 8.34
C HIS A 54 -15.83 -7.37 8.19
N GLY A 55 -16.23 -8.15 7.18
CA GLY A 55 -17.63 -8.49 6.90
C GLY A 55 -18.42 -7.27 6.41
N ASP A 56 -19.48 -6.90 7.12
CA ASP A 56 -20.31 -5.73 6.79
C ASP A 56 -19.72 -4.40 7.29
N GLU A 57 -18.60 -4.43 8.04
CA GLU A 57 -17.91 -3.25 8.54
C GLU A 57 -16.68 -2.93 7.67
N ALA A 58 -16.39 -1.64 7.49
CA ALA A 58 -15.14 -1.19 6.86
C ALA A 58 -13.95 -1.27 7.84
N PRO A 59 -12.72 -1.46 7.35
CA PRO A 59 -11.52 -1.22 8.16
C PRO A 59 -11.43 0.26 8.55
N ASP A 60 -10.86 0.52 9.72
CA ASP A 60 -10.57 1.86 10.23
C ASP A 60 -9.10 2.26 10.05
N LEU A 61 -8.24 1.25 9.92
CA LEU A 61 -6.82 1.38 9.65
C LEU A 61 -6.40 0.23 8.73
N VAL A 62 -5.75 0.56 7.63
CA VAL A 62 -5.19 -0.38 6.66
C VAL A 62 -3.71 -0.07 6.54
N ALA A 63 -2.85 -1.04 6.83
CA ALA A 63 -1.42 -0.93 6.61
C ALA A 63 -0.98 -2.05 5.65
N VAL A 64 -0.20 -1.69 4.64
CA VAL A 64 0.26 -2.65 3.64
C VAL A 64 1.76 -2.60 3.46
N CYS A 65 2.33 -3.70 2.96
CA CYS A 65 3.70 -3.76 2.48
C CYS A 65 3.77 -4.46 1.12
N GLU A 66 4.93 -4.36 0.48
CA GLU A 66 5.14 -4.82 -0.90
C GLU A 66 4.22 -4.08 -1.88
N ILE A 67 4.19 -2.76 -1.75
CA ILE A 67 3.52 -1.83 -2.66
C ILE A 67 4.55 -0.84 -3.22
N GLU A 68 4.38 -0.34 -4.43
CA GLU A 68 5.35 0.59 -5.03
C GLU A 68 5.30 2.00 -4.42
N LYS A 69 4.08 2.51 -4.18
CA LYS A 69 3.82 3.91 -3.80
C LYS A 69 2.44 4.09 -3.18
N ASP A 70 2.26 5.20 -2.48
CA ASP A 70 1.03 5.53 -1.76
C ASP A 70 -0.18 5.72 -2.69
N GLU A 71 0.04 6.21 -3.91
CA GLU A 71 -1.01 6.38 -4.92
C GLU A 71 -1.68 5.05 -5.27
N LEU A 72 -0.93 3.95 -5.31
CA LEU A 72 -1.49 2.62 -5.53
C LEU A 72 -2.39 2.17 -4.38
N LEU A 73 -2.10 2.57 -3.13
CA LEU A 73 -3.01 2.30 -2.02
C LEU A 73 -4.29 3.12 -2.18
N ALA A 74 -4.20 4.37 -2.62
CA ALA A 74 -5.38 5.20 -2.88
C ALA A 74 -6.29 4.59 -3.97
N GLU A 75 -5.70 4.12 -5.06
CA GLU A 75 -6.42 3.42 -6.13
C GLU A 75 -7.06 2.11 -5.66
N LEU A 76 -6.32 1.32 -4.87
CA LEU A 76 -6.82 0.07 -4.31
C LEU A 76 -8.02 0.29 -3.38
N LEU A 77 -7.98 1.34 -2.55
CA LEU A 77 -9.09 1.72 -1.67
C LEU A 77 -10.31 2.17 -2.46
N GLN A 78 -10.11 2.93 -3.53
CA GLN A 78 -11.17 3.33 -4.44
C GLN A 78 -11.83 2.11 -5.11
N GLU A 79 -11.02 1.17 -5.62
CA GLU A 79 -11.51 -0.09 -6.22
C GLU A 79 -12.29 -0.94 -5.20
N ALA A 80 -11.85 -0.96 -3.94
CA ALA A 80 -12.54 -1.66 -2.85
C ALA A 80 -13.84 -0.96 -2.39
N GLY A 81 -14.10 0.26 -2.85
CA GLY A 81 -15.22 1.09 -2.40
C GLY A 81 -15.04 1.71 -1.01
N LEU A 82 -13.81 1.72 -0.47
CA LEU A 82 -13.45 2.22 0.86
C LEU A 82 -13.09 3.72 0.83
N ASN A 83 -13.98 4.52 0.27
CA ASN A 83 -13.76 5.95 -0.01
C ASN A 83 -13.67 6.82 1.25
N GLU A 84 -14.07 6.30 2.40
CA GLU A 84 -13.94 6.95 3.71
C GLU A 84 -12.51 6.91 4.25
N LEU A 85 -11.65 6.04 3.72
CA LEU A 85 -10.26 5.93 4.14
C LEU A 85 -9.38 6.95 3.43
N ARG A 86 -8.45 7.52 4.19
CA ARG A 86 -7.46 8.48 3.69
C ARG A 86 -6.06 7.89 3.81
N VAL A 87 -5.31 7.92 2.72
CA VAL A 87 -3.88 7.55 2.71
C VAL A 87 -3.05 8.59 3.45
N ALA A 88 -2.17 8.14 4.32
CA ALA A 88 -1.13 8.93 4.95
C ALA A 88 0.11 8.94 4.06
N PHE A 89 0.15 9.86 3.10
CA PHE A 89 1.26 9.97 2.14
C PHE A 89 2.59 10.21 2.84
N ASP A 90 3.61 9.43 2.51
CA ASP A 90 4.98 9.65 2.95
C ASP A 90 5.73 10.58 1.98
N ASP A 91 5.99 11.81 2.43
CA ASP A 91 6.67 12.82 1.62
C ASP A 91 8.15 12.47 1.35
N SER A 92 8.72 11.51 2.08
CA SER A 92 10.10 11.07 1.86
C SER A 92 10.24 10.06 0.71
N GLY A 93 9.13 9.43 0.29
CA GLY A 93 9.10 8.41 -0.74
C GLY A 93 9.93 7.16 -0.41
N THR A 94 9.99 6.20 -1.33
CA THR A 94 10.81 5.01 -1.12
C THR A 94 12.29 5.29 -1.26
N SER A 95 13.01 4.85 -0.25
CA SER A 95 14.47 4.85 -0.17
C SER A 95 15.03 3.46 -0.55
N ASP A 96 14.16 2.45 -0.67
CA ASP A 96 14.52 1.08 -1.02
C ASP A 96 14.98 1.00 -2.48
N LEU A 97 16.15 0.39 -2.71
CA LEU A 97 16.70 0.20 -4.05
C LEU A 97 15.83 -0.73 -4.91
N ARG A 98 14.94 -1.49 -4.26
CA ARG A 98 13.98 -2.39 -4.88
C ARG A 98 12.63 -1.73 -5.13
N GLY A 99 12.46 -0.44 -4.82
CA GLY A 99 11.19 0.29 -5.02
C GLY A 99 10.00 -0.29 -4.27
N ILE A 100 10.26 -1.18 -3.30
CA ILE A 100 9.25 -1.80 -2.46
C ILE A 100 9.03 -0.92 -1.23
N ASP A 101 7.78 -0.54 -1.01
CA ASP A 101 7.35 0.36 0.04
C ASP A 101 6.31 -0.29 0.99
N VAL A 102 5.96 0.49 2.01
CA VAL A 102 4.82 0.34 2.90
C VAL A 102 3.89 1.52 2.69
N ALA A 103 2.59 1.32 2.87
CA ALA A 103 1.62 2.39 2.80
C ALA A 103 0.56 2.21 3.88
N VAL A 104 -0.01 3.31 4.37
CA VAL A 104 -1.02 3.28 5.42
C VAL A 104 -2.19 4.20 5.08
N ALA A 105 -3.40 3.74 5.34
CA ALA A 105 -4.62 4.52 5.25
C ALA A 105 -5.46 4.39 6.53
N TYR A 106 -6.17 5.45 6.89
CA TYR A 106 -6.92 5.54 8.13
C TYR A 106 -8.28 6.22 7.92
N ASN A 107 -9.24 5.91 8.80
CA ASN A 107 -10.56 6.54 8.80
C ASN A 107 -10.50 7.86 9.59
N PRO A 108 -10.58 9.03 8.94
CA PRO A 108 -10.45 10.33 9.60
C PRO A 108 -11.64 10.67 10.52
N ASN A 109 -12.74 9.90 10.46
CA ASN A 109 -13.87 10.05 11.37
C ASN A 109 -13.64 9.37 12.73
N LYS A 110 -12.62 8.50 12.84
CA LYS A 110 -12.29 7.74 14.05
C LYS A 110 -10.87 7.98 14.56
N LEU A 111 -9.95 8.33 13.66
CA LEU A 111 -8.53 8.53 13.94
C LEU A 111 -8.09 9.91 13.45
N GLU A 112 -7.24 10.57 14.22
CA GLU A 112 -6.58 11.82 13.84
C GLU A 112 -5.10 11.50 13.61
N LEU A 113 -4.58 11.86 12.44
CA LEU A 113 -3.14 11.79 12.18
C LEU A 113 -2.49 13.05 12.76
N VAL A 114 -1.68 12.87 13.79
CA VAL A 114 -0.97 13.93 14.51
C VAL A 114 0.39 14.19 13.87
N THR A 115 1.17 13.13 13.64
CA THR A 115 2.49 13.22 12.99
C THR A 115 2.78 12.04 12.09
N LYS A 116 3.59 12.28 11.07
CA LYS A 116 4.15 11.27 10.18
C LYS A 116 5.67 11.47 10.05
N GLN A 117 6.44 10.40 10.12
CA GLN A 117 7.89 10.46 9.98
C GLN A 117 8.45 9.15 9.45
N SER A 118 9.34 9.22 8.46
CA SER A 118 10.13 8.08 8.02
C SER A 118 11.50 8.07 8.68
N HIS A 119 11.88 6.91 9.22
CA HIS A 119 13.14 6.70 9.91
C HIS A 119 14.02 5.76 9.10
N VAL A 120 15.13 6.30 8.59
CA VAL A 120 16.16 5.53 7.89
C VAL A 120 16.81 4.54 8.84
N VAL A 121 16.83 3.26 8.46
CA VAL A 121 17.55 2.22 9.21
C VAL A 121 18.85 1.87 8.48
N HIS A 122 19.98 2.13 9.13
CA HIS A 122 21.30 1.83 8.57
C HIS A 122 21.66 0.35 8.71
N LEU A 123 21.27 -0.44 7.72
CA LEU A 123 21.64 -1.85 7.57
C LEU A 123 22.76 -2.04 6.54
N ARG A 124 23.45 -3.20 6.59
CA ARG A 124 24.44 -3.58 5.57
C ARG A 124 23.85 -3.61 4.16
N TYR A 125 22.59 -4.04 4.05
CA TYR A 125 21.79 -3.99 2.84
C TYR A 125 20.60 -3.08 3.12
N ARG A 126 20.42 -2.03 2.30
CA ARG A 126 19.34 -1.07 2.48
C ARG A 126 18.00 -1.79 2.35
N THR A 127 17.07 -1.41 3.21
CA THR A 127 15.65 -1.74 3.14
C THR A 127 14.87 -0.43 3.23
N ARG A 128 13.58 -0.48 2.91
CA ARG A 128 12.62 0.59 3.18
C ARG A 128 12.73 1.16 4.60
N ASP A 129 12.51 2.47 4.73
CA ASP A 129 12.50 3.20 5.99
C ASP A 129 11.30 2.78 6.88
N ILE A 130 11.46 2.88 8.21
CA ILE A 130 10.33 2.66 9.14
C ILE A 130 9.40 3.87 9.04
N PHE A 131 8.19 3.67 8.54
CA PHE A 131 7.18 4.71 8.48
C PHE A 131 6.37 4.77 9.78
N GLU A 132 6.61 5.81 10.58
CA GLU A 132 5.92 6.08 11.84
C GLU A 132 4.75 7.03 11.62
N LEU A 133 3.59 6.64 12.16
CA LEU A 133 2.39 7.47 12.24
C LEU A 133 1.92 7.51 13.70
N VAL A 134 1.62 8.73 14.17
CA VAL A 134 1.03 8.99 15.50
C VAL A 134 -0.28 9.69 15.32
#